data_AF-A0A523PFH6-F1
#
_entry.id   AF-A0A523PFH6-F1
#
_cell.length_a   1.000
_cell.length_b   1.000
_cell.length_c   1.000
_cell.angle_alpha   90.00
_cell.angle_beta   90.00
_cell.angle_gamma   90.00
#
_symmetry.space_group_name_H-M   'P 1'
#
loop_
_entity.id
_entity.type
_entity.pdbx_description
1 polymer ?
#
loop_
_entity_poly.entity_id
_entity_poly.type
_entity_poly.pdbx_seq_one_letter_code
_entity_poly.pdbx_strand_id
1 'polypeptide(L)'
;MSKSLPRLDLRYNRPIFGILLGACLLLVLYLAVSWISPWRAPFIYFLCAVAIPLALWGLLDRRPKLRVDEMGIRYSRWGWILVQWSEISHFEVRRFWGTEHITAIPINTTRLHDRVPTAWRINGYLSRLLGLGEFAIQAGGLDGGIVEIQAILSHYHEVRTEGSTLKTGRMLMQQSESLAWYRWPEPDGTHYFASDLTDPKIVEEVFDYCQIWLASVTKEGWRFLIKTHALSGLIAINKRSGWFDEEDDVKAMAGIREECLIAGYDPDTDQFGTYDEETGVFNPAREA
;
A
#
# COMPACT_ATOMS: atom_id res chain seq x y z
N MET A 1 2.09 -3.33 29.11
CA MET A 1 1.97 -4.57 28.32
C MET A 1 0.77 -4.43 27.40
N SER A 2 0.98 -4.25 26.10
CA SER A 2 -0.12 -4.22 25.13
C SER A 2 -0.68 -5.64 24.99
N LYS A 3 -1.97 -5.84 25.30
CA LYS A 3 -2.65 -7.10 24.98
C LYS A 3 -2.78 -7.15 23.47
N SER A 4 -2.04 -8.05 22.82
CA SER A 4 -2.16 -8.29 21.38
C SER A 4 -3.62 -8.60 21.05
N LEU A 5 -4.20 -7.85 20.12
CA LEU A 5 -5.55 -8.12 19.64
C LEU A 5 -5.59 -9.53 19.03
N PRO A 6 -6.60 -10.35 19.35
CA PRO A 6 -6.69 -11.70 18.84
C PRO A 6 -6.76 -11.70 17.31
N ARG A 7 -6.18 -12.70 16.66
CA ARG A 7 -6.30 -12.85 15.21
C ARG A 7 -7.70 -13.33 14.86
N LEU A 8 -8.36 -12.65 13.93
CA LEU A 8 -9.69 -13.03 13.45
C LEU A 8 -9.61 -13.61 12.04
N ASP A 9 -10.00 -14.87 11.90
CA ASP A 9 -10.07 -15.59 10.62
C ASP A 9 -11.55 -15.90 10.31
N LEU A 10 -12.18 -15.13 9.43
CA LEU A 10 -13.59 -15.32 9.04
C LEU A 10 -13.71 -16.23 7.83
N ARG A 11 -14.67 -17.16 7.91
CA ARG A 11 -15.00 -18.13 6.85
C ARG A 11 -16.40 -17.85 6.31
N TYR A 12 -16.65 -18.34 5.10
CA TYR A 12 -18.00 -18.32 4.58
C TYR A 12 -18.85 -19.40 5.27
N ASN A 13 -19.94 -18.98 5.89
CA ASN A 13 -21.07 -19.83 6.17
C ASN A 13 -21.83 -20.06 4.87
N ARG A 14 -21.81 -21.29 4.35
CA ARG A 14 -22.26 -21.60 2.99
C ARG A 14 -23.77 -21.38 2.83
N PRO A 15 -24.25 -20.47 1.97
CA PRO A 15 -25.63 -20.56 1.51
C PRO A 15 -25.64 -21.56 0.34
N ILE A 16 -26.13 -22.77 0.61
CA ILE A 16 -26.48 -23.79 -0.40
C ILE A 16 -27.33 -23.18 -1.55
N PHE A 17 -28.03 -22.08 -1.25
CA PHE A 17 -28.86 -21.29 -2.15
C PHE A 17 -28.13 -20.72 -3.38
N GLY A 18 -26.89 -20.24 -3.24
CA GLY A 18 -26.15 -19.66 -4.38
C GLY A 18 -25.78 -20.71 -5.45
N ILE A 19 -25.60 -21.95 -5.02
CA ILE A 19 -25.26 -23.09 -5.87
C ILE A 19 -26.47 -23.52 -6.69
N LEU A 20 -27.64 -23.64 -6.03
CA LEU A 20 -28.89 -24.00 -6.69
C LEU A 20 -29.30 -22.92 -7.69
N LEU A 21 -29.15 -21.64 -7.34
CA LEU A 21 -29.44 -20.53 -8.24
C LEU A 21 -28.50 -20.52 -9.46
N GLY A 22 -27.19 -20.71 -9.24
CA GLY A 22 -26.20 -20.77 -10.33
C GLY A 22 -26.42 -21.96 -11.28
N ALA A 23 -26.74 -23.14 -10.73
CA ALA A 23 -27.09 -24.32 -11.51
C ALA A 23 -28.39 -24.14 -12.30
N CYS A 24 -29.43 -23.54 -11.69
CA CYS A 24 -30.66 -23.19 -12.39
C CYS A 24 -30.42 -22.17 -13.50
N LEU A 25 -29.59 -21.15 -13.28
CA LEU A 25 -29.32 -20.11 -14.29
C LEU A 25 -28.51 -20.66 -15.47
N LEU A 26 -27.55 -21.57 -15.21
CA LEU A 26 -26.83 -22.30 -16.26
C LEU A 26 -27.75 -23.24 -17.03
N LEU A 27 -28.69 -23.92 -16.37
CA LEU A 27 -29.69 -24.76 -17.01
C LEU A 27 -30.63 -23.92 -17.91
N VAL A 28 -31.09 -22.78 -17.42
CA VAL A 28 -31.93 -21.84 -18.19
C VAL A 28 -31.17 -21.27 -19.38
N LEU A 29 -29.90 -20.90 -19.21
CA LEU A 29 -29.05 -20.44 -20.32
C LEU A 29 -28.82 -21.56 -21.33
N TYR A 30 -28.52 -22.77 -20.89
CA TYR A 30 -28.36 -23.94 -21.76
C TYR A 30 -29.62 -24.22 -22.58
N LEU A 31 -30.79 -24.19 -21.94
CA LEU A 31 -32.08 -24.33 -22.60
C LEU A 31 -32.35 -23.16 -23.57
N ALA A 32 -32.02 -21.92 -23.20
CA ALA A 32 -32.16 -20.76 -24.08
C ALA A 32 -31.21 -20.79 -25.27
N VAL A 33 -29.99 -21.35 -25.14
CA VAL A 33 -29.03 -21.53 -26.24
C VAL A 33 -29.61 -22.44 -27.32
N SER A 34 -30.39 -23.46 -26.95
CA SER A 34 -31.04 -24.33 -27.94
C SER A 34 -32.06 -23.60 -28.83
N TRP A 35 -32.47 -22.38 -28.44
CA TRP A 35 -33.38 -21.51 -29.18
C TRP A 35 -32.67 -20.37 -29.94
N ILE A 36 -31.39 -20.13 -29.67
CA ILE A 36 -30.60 -19.04 -30.27
C ILE A 36 -29.69 -19.62 -31.35
N SER A 37 -29.59 -18.91 -32.47
CA SER A 37 -28.79 -19.25 -33.66
C SER A 37 -27.52 -20.08 -33.37
N PRO A 38 -27.29 -21.20 -34.09
CA PRO A 38 -26.23 -22.18 -33.81
C PRO A 38 -24.81 -21.58 -33.76
N TRP A 39 -24.61 -20.40 -34.34
CA TRP A 39 -23.34 -19.68 -34.33
C TRP A 39 -22.97 -19.06 -32.97
N ARG A 40 -23.92 -18.88 -32.04
CA ARG A 40 -23.65 -18.33 -30.69
C ARG A 40 -23.39 -19.40 -29.63
N ALA A 41 -23.71 -20.66 -29.92
CA ALA A 41 -23.53 -21.77 -29.00
C ALA A 41 -22.07 -21.95 -28.52
N PRO A 42 -21.02 -21.85 -29.38
CA PRO A 42 -19.63 -22.04 -28.95
C PRO A 42 -19.17 -21.01 -27.91
N PHE A 43 -19.59 -19.75 -28.06
CA PHE A 43 -19.24 -18.69 -27.12
C PHE A 43 -19.89 -18.93 -25.75
N ILE A 44 -21.14 -19.38 -25.72
CA ILE A 44 -21.83 -19.67 -24.47
C ILE A 44 -21.23 -20.91 -23.79
N TYR A 45 -20.90 -21.96 -24.56
CA TYR A 45 -20.18 -23.11 -24.01
C TYR A 45 -18.83 -22.72 -23.43
N PHE A 46 -18.09 -21.82 -24.07
CA PHE A 46 -16.84 -21.29 -23.54
C PHE A 46 -17.04 -20.53 -22.22
N LEU A 47 -18.03 -19.63 -22.15
CA LEU A 47 -18.37 -18.92 -20.92
C LEU A 47 -18.73 -19.88 -19.78
N CYS A 48 -19.55 -20.90 -20.06
CA CYS A 48 -19.91 -21.94 -19.09
C CYS A 48 -18.69 -22.76 -18.67
N ALA A 49 -17.82 -23.14 -19.60
CA ALA A 49 -16.61 -23.91 -19.34
C ALA A 49 -15.61 -23.15 -18.46
N VAL A 50 -15.64 -21.81 -18.45
CA VAL A 50 -14.84 -20.98 -17.54
C VAL A 50 -15.57 -20.73 -16.22
N ALA A 51 -16.86 -20.41 -16.27
CA ALA A 51 -17.65 -20.04 -15.08
C ALA A 51 -17.84 -21.22 -14.12
N ILE A 52 -18.06 -22.44 -14.63
CA ILE A 52 -18.32 -23.63 -13.80
C ILE A 52 -17.09 -23.99 -12.94
N PRO A 53 -15.87 -24.13 -13.49
CA PRO A 53 -14.67 -24.37 -12.67
C PRO A 53 -14.40 -23.26 -11.66
N LEU A 54 -14.64 -21.99 -12.01
CA LEU A 54 -14.47 -20.88 -11.06
C LEU A 54 -15.47 -20.97 -9.90
N ALA A 55 -16.73 -21.32 -10.17
CA ALA A 55 -17.73 -21.56 -9.14
C ALA A 55 -17.38 -22.77 -8.25
N LEU A 56 -16.95 -23.88 -8.87
CA LEU A 56 -16.50 -25.08 -8.16
C LEU A 56 -15.25 -24.82 -7.31
N TRP A 57 -14.29 -24.05 -7.83
CA TRP A 57 -13.12 -23.62 -7.07
C TRP A 57 -13.53 -22.80 -5.85
N GLY A 58 -14.47 -21.87 -6.01
CA GLY A 58 -15.04 -21.11 -4.89
C GLY A 58 -15.66 -22.00 -3.80
N LEU A 59 -16.28 -23.12 -4.19
CA LEU A 59 -16.88 -24.10 -3.28
C LEU A 59 -15.87 -24.97 -2.53
N LEU A 60 -14.81 -25.37 -3.24
CA LEU A 60 -13.74 -26.21 -2.72
C LEU A 60 -12.73 -25.41 -1.88
N ASP A 61 -12.63 -24.11 -2.11
CA ASP A 61 -11.69 -23.25 -1.40
C ASP A 61 -12.13 -22.99 0.05
N ARG A 62 -11.63 -23.83 0.96
CA ARG A 62 -11.84 -23.76 2.42
C ARG A 62 -10.97 -22.73 3.13
N ARG A 63 -10.16 -21.95 2.42
CA ARG A 63 -9.32 -20.93 3.05
C ARG A 63 -10.19 -19.86 3.71
N PRO A 64 -9.78 -19.31 4.87
CA PRO A 64 -10.43 -18.12 5.43
C PRO A 64 -10.42 -17.02 4.37
N LYS A 65 -11.55 -16.35 4.19
CA LYS A 65 -11.69 -15.36 3.11
C LYS A 65 -11.30 -13.97 3.56
N LEU A 66 -11.41 -13.71 4.85
CA LEU A 66 -10.98 -12.47 5.48
C LEU A 66 -10.13 -12.83 6.70
N ARG A 67 -8.93 -12.27 6.76
CA ARG A 67 -8.09 -12.29 7.95
C ARG A 67 -7.86 -10.87 8.39
N VAL A 68 -8.06 -10.64 9.67
CA VAL A 68 -7.80 -9.37 10.32
C VAL A 68 -6.69 -9.64 11.33
N ASP A 69 -5.55 -8.99 11.13
CA ASP A 69 -4.39 -9.13 12.00
C ASP A 69 -3.75 -7.77 12.30
N GLU A 70 -2.63 -7.80 13.02
CA GLU A 70 -1.94 -6.58 13.44
C GLU A 70 -1.42 -5.73 12.28
N MET A 71 -1.16 -6.36 11.13
CA MET A 71 -0.58 -5.69 9.95
C MET A 71 -1.67 -5.06 9.08
N GLY A 72 -2.89 -5.57 9.13
CA GLY A 72 -3.97 -5.09 8.27
C GLY A 72 -5.05 -6.12 8.02
N ILE A 73 -5.68 -5.96 6.86
CA ILE A 73 -6.70 -6.86 6.35
C ILE A 73 -6.11 -7.68 5.21
N ARG A 74 -6.30 -8.99 5.26
CA ARG A 74 -6.03 -9.86 4.12
C ARG A 74 -7.34 -10.45 3.60
N TYR A 75 -7.63 -10.22 2.32
CA TYR A 75 -8.85 -10.73 1.68
C TYR A 75 -8.49 -11.69 0.55
N SER A 76 -8.99 -12.92 0.58
CA SER A 76 -8.45 -14.03 -0.20
C SER A 76 -9.20 -14.36 -1.49
N ARG A 77 -10.25 -13.61 -1.86
CA ARG A 77 -11.16 -14.01 -2.96
C ARG A 77 -10.43 -14.23 -4.28
N TRP A 78 -9.36 -13.49 -4.52
CA TRP A 78 -8.53 -13.56 -5.73
C TRP A 78 -7.03 -13.59 -5.43
N GLY A 79 -6.65 -14.16 -4.27
CA GLY A 79 -5.28 -14.12 -3.74
C GLY A 79 -5.21 -13.31 -2.45
N TRP A 80 -4.24 -13.62 -1.58
CA TRP A 80 -4.03 -12.89 -0.34
C TRP A 80 -3.32 -11.57 -0.61
N ILE A 81 -4.04 -10.47 -0.48
CA ILE A 81 -3.47 -9.12 -0.52
C ILE A 81 -3.58 -8.55 0.87
N LEU A 82 -2.45 -8.11 1.41
CA LEU A 82 -2.42 -7.35 2.65
C LEU A 82 -2.69 -5.88 2.33
N VAL A 83 -3.82 -5.37 2.81
CA VAL A 83 -4.11 -3.95 2.86
C VAL A 83 -3.78 -3.48 4.27
N GLN A 84 -2.79 -2.61 4.41
CA GLN A 84 -2.36 -2.14 5.72
C GLN A 84 -3.40 -1.20 6.34
N TRP A 85 -3.46 -1.15 7.67
CA TRP A 85 -4.36 -0.22 8.37
C TRP A 85 -4.10 1.24 8.00
N SER A 86 -2.82 1.60 7.77
CA SER A 86 -2.38 2.93 7.32
C SER A 86 -2.80 3.28 5.89
N GLU A 87 -3.31 2.31 5.12
CA GLU A 87 -3.78 2.53 3.75
C GLU A 87 -5.30 2.73 3.70
N ILE A 88 -6.02 2.54 4.82
CA ILE A 88 -7.49 2.59 4.89
C ILE A 88 -7.91 3.85 5.63
N SER A 89 -8.75 4.67 5.00
CA SER A 89 -9.31 5.87 5.65
C SER A 89 -10.46 5.48 6.58
N HIS A 90 -11.43 4.72 6.06
CA HIS A 90 -12.61 4.29 6.79
C HIS A 90 -13.30 3.11 6.08
N PHE A 91 -14.30 2.53 6.74
CA PHE A 91 -15.15 1.49 6.18
C PHE A 91 -16.56 2.02 5.96
N GLU A 92 -17.15 1.68 4.81
CA GLU A 92 -18.55 1.99 4.50
C GLU A 92 -19.32 0.70 4.27
N VAL A 93 -20.57 0.66 4.74
CA VAL A 93 -21.51 -0.40 4.36
C VAL A 93 -22.35 0.08 3.19
N ARG A 94 -22.28 -0.64 2.07
CA ARG A 94 -23.08 -0.38 0.88
C ARG A 94 -24.00 -1.55 0.60
N ARG A 95 -25.27 -1.27 0.31
CA ARG A 95 -26.23 -2.29 -0.14
C ARG A 95 -26.29 -2.29 -1.66
N PHE A 96 -26.05 -3.44 -2.26
CA PHE A 96 -26.13 -3.65 -3.70
C PHE A 96 -26.91 -4.92 -4.00
N TRP A 97 -27.98 -4.80 -4.80
CA TRP A 97 -28.83 -5.92 -5.20
C TRP A 97 -29.35 -6.73 -3.99
N GLY A 98 -29.70 -6.02 -2.91
CA GLY A 98 -30.18 -6.63 -1.66
C GLY A 98 -29.10 -7.30 -0.81
N THR A 99 -27.83 -7.32 -1.25
CA THR A 99 -26.69 -7.81 -0.47
C THR A 99 -25.93 -6.64 0.12
N GLU A 100 -25.49 -6.76 1.37
CA GLU A 100 -24.69 -5.73 2.02
C GLU A 100 -23.20 -6.07 1.90
N HIS A 101 -22.41 -5.04 1.60
CA HIS A 101 -20.97 -5.10 1.36
C HIS A 101 -20.27 -4.13 2.30
N ILE A 102 -19.11 -4.52 2.84
CA ILE A 102 -18.23 -3.60 3.56
C ILE A 102 -17.16 -3.17 2.57
N THR A 103 -17.16 -1.90 2.21
CA THR A 103 -16.15 -1.31 1.34
C THR A 103 -15.10 -0.63 2.21
N ALA A 104 -13.83 -1.06 2.09
CA ALA A 104 -12.73 -0.32 2.68
C ALA A 104 -12.36 0.81 1.71
N ILE A 105 -12.37 2.05 2.18
CA ILE A 105 -12.00 3.20 1.38
C ILE A 105 -10.50 3.43 1.57
N PRO A 106 -9.68 3.31 0.52
CA PRO A 106 -8.24 3.54 0.65
C PRO A 106 -7.95 5.05 0.71
N ILE A 107 -6.89 5.43 1.42
CA ILE A 107 -6.39 6.81 1.46
C ILE A 107 -5.81 7.21 0.09
N ASN A 108 -5.11 6.28 -0.58
CA ASN A 108 -4.56 6.47 -1.92
C ASN A 108 -4.97 5.29 -2.82
N THR A 109 -5.94 5.55 -3.70
CA THR A 109 -6.53 4.59 -4.64
C THR A 109 -5.50 4.07 -5.64
N THR A 110 -4.64 4.95 -6.18
CA THR A 110 -3.62 4.62 -7.17
C THR A 110 -2.58 3.63 -6.62
N ARG A 111 -2.07 3.88 -5.40
CA ARG A 111 -1.04 3.04 -4.78
C ARG A 111 -1.51 1.61 -4.53
N LEU A 112 -2.77 1.44 -4.13
CA LEU A 112 -3.36 0.11 -3.95
C LEU A 112 -3.48 -0.61 -5.30
N HIS A 113 -3.91 0.11 -6.34
CA HIS A 113 -4.15 -0.44 -7.66
C HIS A 113 -2.89 -1.04 -8.32
N ASP A 114 -1.72 -0.46 -8.09
CA ASP A 114 -0.47 -0.91 -8.71
C ASP A 114 0.06 -2.22 -8.10
N ARG A 115 -0.19 -2.41 -6.81
CA ARG A 115 0.28 -3.58 -6.05
C ARG A 115 -0.62 -4.81 -6.20
N VAL A 116 -1.87 -4.63 -6.63
CA VAL A 116 -2.80 -5.75 -6.79
C VAL A 116 -2.63 -6.47 -8.13
N PRO A 117 -2.78 -7.82 -8.18
CA PRO A 117 -2.74 -8.59 -9.42
C PRO A 117 -3.79 -8.11 -10.44
N THR A 118 -3.56 -8.38 -11.73
CA THR A 118 -4.46 -7.96 -12.82
C THR A 118 -5.91 -8.37 -12.61
N ALA A 119 -6.16 -9.56 -12.08
CA ALA A 119 -7.52 -10.03 -11.77
C ALA A 119 -8.25 -9.12 -10.76
N TRP A 120 -7.51 -8.56 -9.80
CA TRP A 120 -8.03 -7.59 -8.84
C TRP A 120 -8.33 -6.25 -9.49
N ARG A 121 -7.47 -5.76 -10.39
CA ARG A 121 -7.71 -4.51 -11.13
C ARG A 121 -8.97 -4.60 -11.97
N ILE A 122 -9.16 -5.72 -12.67
CA ILE A 122 -10.37 -5.99 -13.45
C ILE A 122 -11.59 -6.02 -12.52
N ASN A 123 -11.51 -6.70 -11.37
CA ASN A 123 -12.60 -6.73 -10.41
C ASN A 123 -12.91 -5.34 -9.80
N GLY A 124 -11.88 -4.55 -9.47
CA GLY A 124 -12.03 -3.19 -8.95
C GLY A 124 -12.61 -2.24 -9.99
N TYR A 125 -12.25 -2.40 -11.27
CA TYR A 125 -12.87 -1.69 -12.39
C TYR A 125 -14.35 -2.05 -12.54
N LEU A 126 -14.69 -3.34 -12.53
CA LEU A 126 -16.08 -3.80 -12.56
C LEU A 126 -16.87 -3.35 -11.33
N SER A 127 -16.26 -3.38 -10.15
CA SER A 127 -16.87 -2.91 -8.90
C SER A 127 -17.14 -1.41 -8.95
N ARG A 128 -16.24 -0.61 -9.52
CA ARG A 128 -16.46 0.82 -9.78
C ARG A 128 -17.60 1.07 -10.76
N LEU A 129 -17.65 0.34 -11.87
CA LEU A 129 -18.77 0.41 -12.82
C LEU A 129 -20.12 0.09 -12.16
N LEU A 130 -20.11 -0.78 -11.15
CA LEU A 130 -21.29 -1.18 -10.38
C LEU A 130 -21.52 -0.31 -9.13
N GLY A 131 -20.72 0.73 -8.87
CA GLY A 131 -20.86 1.62 -7.70
C GLY A 131 -20.44 1.01 -6.34
N LEU A 132 -19.78 -0.16 -6.35
CA LEU A 132 -19.37 -0.91 -5.15
C LEU A 132 -18.08 -0.37 -4.48
N GLY A 133 -17.36 0.51 -5.17
CA GLY A 133 -16.06 1.04 -4.75
C GLY A 133 -14.87 0.21 -5.24
N GLU A 134 -13.66 0.60 -4.85
CA GLU A 134 -12.42 -0.04 -5.35
C GLU A 134 -12.04 -1.31 -4.58
N PHE A 135 -12.36 -1.37 -3.28
CA PHE A 135 -12.11 -2.53 -2.43
C PHE A 135 -13.39 -2.89 -1.65
N ALA A 136 -14.18 -3.82 -2.20
CA ALA A 136 -15.39 -4.32 -1.55
C ALA A 136 -15.14 -5.71 -0.95
N ILE A 137 -15.21 -5.79 0.39
CA ILE A 137 -15.33 -7.04 1.11
C ILE A 137 -16.80 -7.45 1.05
N GLN A 138 -17.08 -8.57 0.38
CA GLN A 138 -18.41 -9.16 0.44
C GLN A 138 -18.57 -9.85 1.80
N ALA A 139 -19.21 -9.15 2.73
CA ALA A 139 -19.52 -9.65 4.07
C ALA A 139 -20.70 -10.63 4.06
N GLY A 140 -21.57 -10.56 3.04
CA GLY A 140 -22.65 -11.52 2.82
C GLY A 140 -22.11 -12.94 2.74
N GLY A 141 -22.35 -13.72 3.80
CA GLY A 141 -21.91 -15.10 3.94
C GLY A 141 -20.72 -15.30 4.88
N LEU A 142 -20.07 -14.26 5.42
CA LEU A 142 -19.08 -14.44 6.48
C LEU A 142 -19.76 -14.71 7.83
N ASP A 143 -19.15 -15.58 8.65
CA ASP A 143 -19.58 -15.81 10.04
C ASP A 143 -19.56 -14.48 10.83
N GLY A 144 -20.64 -14.18 11.57
CA GLY A 144 -20.79 -12.95 12.38
C GLY A 144 -21.72 -11.87 11.80
N GLY A 145 -22.06 -11.95 10.50
CA GLY A 145 -22.93 -10.94 9.87
C GLY A 145 -22.26 -9.57 9.74
N ILE A 146 -22.87 -8.67 8.95
CA ILE A 146 -22.16 -7.45 8.52
C ILE A 146 -21.87 -6.47 9.66
N VAL A 147 -22.80 -6.35 10.62
CA VAL A 147 -22.71 -5.39 11.72
C VAL A 147 -21.55 -5.75 12.66
N GLU A 148 -21.40 -7.04 12.99
CA GLU A 148 -20.31 -7.51 13.83
C GLU A 148 -18.96 -7.32 13.13
N ILE A 149 -18.89 -7.65 11.84
CA ILE A 149 -17.66 -7.49 11.05
C ILE A 149 -17.30 -6.02 10.93
N GLN A 150 -18.26 -5.13 10.68
CA GLN A 150 -18.00 -3.70 10.64
C GLN A 150 -17.50 -3.18 11.99
N ALA A 151 -18.16 -3.56 13.10
CA ALA A 151 -17.75 -3.15 14.43
C ALA A 151 -16.33 -3.62 14.78
N ILE A 152 -15.98 -4.85 14.40
CA ILE A 152 -14.62 -5.38 14.55
C ILE A 152 -13.64 -4.57 13.71
N LEU A 153 -13.91 -4.37 12.42
CA LEU A 153 -13.00 -3.64 11.54
C LEU A 153 -12.78 -2.20 11.99
N SER A 154 -13.85 -1.51 12.40
CA SER A 154 -13.79 -0.17 12.99
C SER A 154 -12.99 -0.17 14.29
N HIS A 155 -13.21 -1.13 15.19
CA HIS A 155 -12.46 -1.22 16.45
C HIS A 155 -10.96 -1.46 16.22
N TYR A 156 -10.59 -2.35 15.28
CA TYR A 156 -9.18 -2.57 14.93
C TYR A 156 -8.55 -1.33 14.31
N HIS A 157 -9.30 -0.61 13.48
CA HIS A 157 -8.85 0.64 12.87
C HIS A 157 -8.68 1.73 13.93
N GLU A 158 -9.66 1.97 14.79
CA GLU A 158 -9.61 2.98 15.86
C GLU A 158 -8.49 2.70 16.87
N VAL A 159 -8.42 1.48 17.44
CA VAL A 159 -7.37 1.12 18.42
C VAL A 159 -5.98 1.27 17.82
N ARG A 160 -5.82 1.03 16.52
CA ARG A 160 -4.53 1.21 15.85
C ARG A 160 -4.28 2.65 15.45
N THR A 161 -5.27 3.42 15.05
CA THR A 161 -5.11 4.85 14.77
C THR A 161 -4.82 5.62 16.06
N GLU A 162 -5.42 5.24 17.19
CA GLU A 162 -5.20 5.83 18.53
C GLU A 162 -3.91 5.32 19.21
N GLY A 163 -3.63 4.01 19.15
CA GLY A 163 -2.37 3.45 19.63
C GLY A 163 -1.17 3.90 18.78
N SER A 164 -1.41 4.20 17.51
CA SER A 164 -0.44 4.82 16.61
C SER A 164 -0.29 6.31 16.89
N THR A 165 -1.33 7.07 17.22
CA THR A 165 -1.14 8.50 17.54
C THR A 165 -0.30 8.74 18.80
N LEU A 166 -0.26 7.82 19.77
CA LEU A 166 0.57 7.97 20.99
C LEU A 166 2.02 7.46 20.85
N LYS A 167 2.25 6.33 20.18
CA LYS A 167 3.62 5.78 20.00
C LYS A 167 4.25 6.20 18.67
N THR A 168 3.39 6.46 17.71
CA THR A 168 3.72 6.94 16.38
C THR A 168 3.45 8.43 16.22
N GLY A 169 2.83 9.15 17.16
CA GLY A 169 2.87 10.63 17.14
C GLY A 169 4.31 11.19 17.12
N ARG A 170 5.26 10.45 17.72
CA ARG A 170 6.69 10.75 17.69
C ARG A 170 7.47 10.08 16.55
N MET A 171 6.83 9.20 15.77
CA MET A 171 7.48 8.34 14.74
C MET A 171 6.84 8.47 13.33
N LEU A 172 5.57 8.85 13.22
CA LEU A 172 4.76 9.12 12.01
C LEU A 172 4.77 10.60 11.65
N MET A 173 4.97 11.54 12.58
CA MET A 173 5.33 12.91 12.17
C MET A 173 6.57 12.89 11.26
N GLN A 174 7.47 11.92 11.46
CA GLN A 174 8.63 11.68 10.61
C GLN A 174 8.34 10.88 9.32
N GLN A 175 7.15 10.29 9.14
CA GLN A 175 6.79 9.52 7.93
C GLN A 175 5.78 10.23 7.01
N SER A 176 5.08 11.26 7.49
CA SER A 176 4.20 12.10 6.66
C SER A 176 4.91 13.30 6.03
N GLU A 177 6.14 13.61 6.45
CA GLU A 177 6.93 14.69 5.88
C GLU A 177 7.75 14.19 4.68
N SER A 178 7.79 15.03 3.64
CA SER A 178 8.63 14.79 2.46
C SER A 178 10.09 14.79 2.90
N LEU A 179 10.79 13.68 2.67
CA LEU A 179 12.20 13.53 3.05
C LEU A 179 13.15 14.04 1.96
N ALA A 180 12.73 13.94 0.71
CA ALA A 180 13.37 14.62 -0.42
C ALA A 180 12.30 15.19 -1.34
N TRP A 181 12.67 16.16 -2.17
CA TRP A 181 11.80 16.78 -3.15
C TRP A 181 12.55 16.96 -4.47
N TYR A 182 11.87 16.66 -5.57
CA TYR A 182 12.31 16.89 -6.94
C TYR A 182 11.35 17.82 -7.66
N ARG A 183 11.86 18.72 -8.51
CA ARG A 183 11.06 19.81 -9.11
C ARG A 183 9.91 19.35 -10.02
N TRP A 184 10.02 18.22 -10.71
CA TRP A 184 9.01 17.82 -11.70
C TRP A 184 8.05 16.73 -11.18
N PRO A 185 6.77 16.75 -11.58
CA PRO A 185 6.13 17.72 -12.47
C PRO A 185 5.77 19.04 -11.76
N GLU A 186 6.02 20.19 -12.38
CA GLU A 186 5.56 21.48 -11.84
C GLU A 186 4.02 21.59 -11.87
N PRO A 187 3.40 22.35 -10.93
CA PRO A 187 4.04 23.15 -9.88
C PRO A 187 4.36 22.38 -8.60
N ASP A 188 3.84 21.16 -8.44
CA ASP A 188 3.86 20.44 -7.16
C ASP A 188 5.19 19.73 -6.90
N GLY A 189 5.87 19.30 -7.96
CA GLY A 189 7.05 18.45 -7.90
C GLY A 189 6.74 17.03 -7.47
N THR A 190 7.80 16.23 -7.28
CA THR A 190 7.73 14.87 -6.75
C THR A 190 8.29 14.87 -5.33
N HIS A 191 7.45 14.44 -4.38
CA HIS A 191 7.82 14.25 -2.99
C HIS A 191 8.23 12.80 -2.76
N TYR A 192 9.39 12.59 -2.14
CA TYR A 192 9.86 11.27 -1.75
C TYR A 192 9.70 11.09 -0.24
N PHE A 193 9.08 9.98 0.14
CA PHE A 193 8.82 9.62 1.53
C PHE A 193 9.76 8.50 1.99
N ALA A 194 9.74 8.19 3.28
CA ALA A 194 10.52 7.09 3.86
C ALA A 194 10.34 5.75 3.12
N SER A 195 9.11 5.46 2.66
CA SER A 195 8.86 4.22 1.90
C SER A 195 9.59 4.15 0.57
N ASP A 196 9.82 5.30 -0.06
CA ASP A 196 10.43 5.39 -1.39
C ASP A 196 11.96 5.34 -1.23
N LEU A 197 12.48 6.10 -0.28
CA LEU A 197 13.92 6.18 0.03
C LEU A 197 14.49 4.91 0.70
N THR A 198 13.67 3.89 0.95
CA THR A 198 14.15 2.56 1.36
C THR A 198 14.74 1.79 0.17
N ASP A 199 14.33 2.09 -1.08
CA ASP A 199 14.89 1.47 -2.28
C ASP A 199 16.15 2.23 -2.74
N PRO A 200 17.34 1.58 -2.75
CA PRO A 200 18.58 2.20 -3.21
C PRO A 200 18.51 2.78 -4.63
N LYS A 201 17.65 2.25 -5.51
CA LYS A 201 17.49 2.77 -6.88
C LYS A 201 16.78 4.12 -6.92
N ILE A 202 15.83 4.33 -6.03
CA ILE A 202 15.15 5.63 -5.90
C ILE A 202 16.09 6.65 -5.26
N VAL A 203 16.92 6.23 -4.32
CA VAL A 203 17.96 7.11 -3.75
C VAL A 203 18.97 7.53 -4.83
N GLU A 204 19.36 6.60 -5.71
CA GLU A 204 20.21 6.89 -6.87
C GLU A 204 19.57 7.92 -7.80
N GLU A 205 18.30 7.75 -8.16
CA GLU A 205 17.54 8.72 -8.96
C GLU A 205 17.48 10.12 -8.30
N VAL A 206 17.25 10.17 -6.99
CA VAL A 206 17.28 11.45 -6.25
C VAL A 206 18.67 12.09 -6.31
N PHE A 207 19.75 11.31 -6.19
CA PHE A 207 21.11 11.81 -6.29
C PHE A 207 21.42 12.35 -7.69
N ASP A 208 20.97 11.67 -8.74
CA ASP A 208 21.09 12.14 -10.14
C ASP A 208 20.41 13.50 -10.32
N TYR A 209 19.27 13.71 -9.68
CA TYR A 209 18.57 15.00 -9.72
C TYR A 209 19.23 16.07 -8.84
N CYS A 210 19.86 15.70 -7.73
CA CYS A 210 20.62 16.63 -6.91
C CYS A 210 21.87 17.14 -7.66
N GLN A 211 22.53 16.29 -8.46
CA GLN A 211 23.67 16.66 -9.30
C GLN A 211 23.37 17.83 -10.24
N ILE A 212 22.15 17.91 -10.76
CA ILE A 212 21.69 18.98 -11.65
C ILE A 212 20.80 20.02 -10.95
N TRP A 213 20.85 20.07 -9.61
CA TRP A 213 20.16 21.07 -8.78
C TRP A 213 18.62 21.08 -8.95
N LEU A 214 18.04 19.93 -9.33
CA LEU A 214 16.60 19.77 -9.48
C LEU A 214 15.93 19.05 -8.31
N ALA A 215 16.72 18.40 -7.44
CA ALA A 215 16.24 17.81 -6.20
C ALA A 215 17.00 18.35 -4.99
N SER A 216 16.38 18.18 -3.82
CA SER A 216 17.00 18.45 -2.53
C SER A 216 16.56 17.40 -1.52
N VAL A 217 17.47 17.04 -0.62
CA VAL A 217 17.20 16.14 0.50
C VAL A 217 17.14 16.98 1.78
N THR A 218 16.08 16.82 2.56
CA THR A 218 15.91 17.52 3.84
C THR A 218 16.88 16.98 4.90
N LYS A 219 17.11 17.71 6.00
CA LYS A 219 17.89 17.17 7.14
C LYS A 219 17.30 15.87 7.70
N GLU A 220 15.97 15.77 7.78
CA GLU A 220 15.29 14.53 8.19
C GLU A 220 15.52 13.41 7.17
N GLY A 221 15.54 13.75 5.87
CA GLY A 221 15.87 12.83 4.78
C GLY A 221 17.30 12.30 4.88
N TRP A 222 18.28 13.16 5.11
CA TRP A 222 19.67 12.74 5.30
C TRP A 222 19.84 11.82 6.51
N ARG A 223 19.23 12.17 7.64
CA ARG A 223 19.20 11.30 8.83
C ARG A 223 18.59 9.94 8.52
N PHE A 224 17.49 9.90 7.77
CA PHE A 224 16.85 8.66 7.35
C PHE A 224 17.76 7.82 6.43
N LEU A 225 18.37 8.45 5.42
CA LEU A 225 19.26 7.78 4.47
C LEU A 225 20.48 7.16 5.18
N ILE A 226 21.10 7.90 6.10
CA ILE A 226 22.25 7.42 6.89
C ILE A 226 21.84 6.22 7.75
N LYS A 227 20.68 6.27 8.41
CA LYS A 227 20.21 5.15 9.25
C LYS A 227 19.79 3.92 8.43
N THR A 228 19.34 4.12 7.19
CA THR A 228 18.78 3.05 6.35
C THR A 228 19.85 2.34 5.53
N HIS A 229 20.72 3.10 4.87
CA HIS A 229 21.71 2.57 3.93
C HIS A 229 23.13 2.53 4.50
N ALA A 230 23.35 3.14 5.66
CA ALA A 230 24.68 3.48 6.18
C ALA A 230 25.50 4.35 5.21
N LEU A 231 26.53 5.00 5.74
CA LEU A 231 27.38 5.88 4.93
C LEU A 231 28.06 5.12 3.78
N SER A 232 28.48 3.88 4.01
CA SER A 232 29.07 3.01 2.97
C SER A 232 28.09 2.67 1.85
N GLY A 233 26.80 2.49 2.16
CA GLY A 233 25.78 2.22 1.14
C GLY A 233 25.51 3.46 0.29
N LEU A 234 25.49 4.64 0.90
CA LEU A 234 25.34 5.90 0.19
C LEU A 234 26.53 6.21 -0.73
N ILE A 235 27.77 5.88 -0.33
CA ILE A 235 28.94 5.98 -1.22
C ILE A 235 28.77 5.08 -2.45
N ALA A 236 28.32 3.84 -2.26
CA ALA A 236 28.08 2.92 -3.37
C ALA A 236 26.96 3.41 -4.30
N ILE A 237 25.92 4.07 -3.77
CA ILE A 237 24.87 4.72 -4.56
C ILE A 237 25.44 5.92 -5.32
N ASN A 238 26.18 6.80 -4.64
CA ASN A 238 26.83 7.96 -5.26
C ASN A 238 27.72 7.57 -6.44
N LYS A 239 28.51 6.50 -6.33
CA LYS A 239 29.37 6.04 -7.43
C LYS A 239 28.61 5.63 -8.70
N ARG A 240 27.36 5.19 -8.56
CA ARG A 240 26.51 4.85 -9.72
C ARG A 240 25.83 6.09 -10.29
N SER A 241 25.41 6.99 -9.41
CA SER A 241 24.77 8.27 -9.75
C SER A 241 25.75 9.26 -10.41
N GLY A 242 26.98 9.35 -9.91
CA GLY A 242 27.97 10.32 -10.34
C GLY A 242 27.75 11.73 -9.77
N TRP A 243 27.02 11.87 -8.66
CA TRP A 243 26.78 13.19 -8.05
C TRP A 243 28.10 13.83 -7.57
N PHE A 244 28.87 13.15 -6.71
CA PHE A 244 30.27 13.52 -6.46
C PHE A 244 31.16 12.71 -7.38
N ASP A 245 31.80 13.37 -8.35
CA ASP A 245 32.77 12.78 -9.29
C ASP A 245 34.12 12.51 -8.59
N GLU A 246 34.10 11.63 -7.60
CA GLU A 246 35.25 11.27 -6.79
C GLU A 246 35.45 9.74 -6.84
N GLU A 247 36.58 9.31 -7.42
CA GLU A 247 36.96 7.89 -7.45
C GLU A 247 37.33 7.36 -6.05
N ASP A 248 37.74 8.25 -5.15
CA ASP A 248 38.17 7.97 -3.78
C ASP A 248 36.98 7.97 -2.80
N ASP A 249 36.77 6.84 -2.13
CA ASP A 249 35.74 6.65 -1.11
C ASP A 249 35.84 7.68 0.02
N VAL A 250 37.05 8.10 0.40
CA VAL A 250 37.26 9.07 1.49
C VAL A 250 36.71 10.43 1.10
N LYS A 251 36.91 10.84 -0.15
CA LYS A 251 36.40 12.12 -0.67
C LYS A 251 34.91 12.07 -0.95
N ALA A 252 34.41 10.97 -1.52
CA ALA A 252 32.97 10.77 -1.69
C ALA A 252 32.24 10.79 -0.34
N MET A 253 32.86 10.20 0.70
CA MET A 253 32.35 10.27 2.07
C MET A 253 32.34 11.70 2.60
N ALA A 254 33.39 12.49 2.35
CA ALA A 254 33.44 13.88 2.75
C ALA A 254 32.35 14.73 2.07
N GLY A 255 32.12 14.53 0.76
CA GLY A 255 31.05 15.21 0.02
C GLY A 255 29.65 14.87 0.54
N ILE A 256 29.36 13.59 0.80
CA ILE A 256 28.08 13.19 1.41
C ILE A 256 27.91 13.82 2.80
N ARG A 257 28.98 13.87 3.60
CA ARG A 257 28.96 14.50 4.92
C ARG A 257 28.70 16.00 4.82
N GLU A 258 29.34 16.68 3.88
CA GLU A 258 29.16 18.11 3.64
C GLU A 258 27.71 18.42 3.26
N GLU A 259 27.09 17.67 2.35
CA GLU A 259 25.67 17.85 2.01
C GLU A 259 24.73 17.59 3.19
N CYS A 260 25.03 16.63 4.05
CA CYS A 260 24.28 16.43 5.30
C CYS A 260 24.34 17.70 6.17
N LEU A 261 25.54 18.26 6.35
CA LEU A 261 25.76 19.45 7.16
C LEU A 261 25.05 20.67 6.57
N ILE A 262 25.18 20.91 5.26
CA ILE A 262 24.47 21.98 4.53
C ILE A 262 22.96 21.87 4.73
N ALA A 263 22.41 20.66 4.67
CA ALA A 263 20.99 20.44 4.91
C ALA A 263 20.56 20.69 6.37
N GLY A 264 21.51 20.69 7.32
CA GLY A 264 21.27 20.93 8.74
C GLY A 264 21.30 19.66 9.61
N TYR A 265 22.00 18.62 9.18
CA TYR A 265 22.16 17.35 9.90
C TYR A 265 23.64 16.94 10.01
N ASP A 266 24.10 16.66 11.23
CA ASP A 266 25.43 16.11 11.47
C ASP A 266 25.37 14.57 11.57
N PRO A 267 25.93 13.82 10.59
CA PRO A 267 25.88 12.37 10.57
C PRO A 267 26.80 11.71 11.61
N ASP A 268 27.78 12.41 12.18
CA ASP A 268 28.69 11.85 13.19
C ASP A 268 28.08 11.91 14.59
N THR A 269 27.31 12.96 14.89
CA THR A 269 26.70 13.18 16.20
C THR A 269 25.20 12.85 16.25
N ASP A 270 24.56 12.56 15.10
CA ASP A 270 23.11 12.37 14.94
C ASP A 270 22.30 13.60 15.44
N GLN A 271 22.84 14.81 15.25
CA GLN A 271 22.24 16.07 15.69
C GLN A 271 21.75 16.93 14.52
N PHE A 272 20.72 17.75 14.77
CA PHE A 272 20.28 18.79 13.86
C PHE A 272 20.86 20.14 14.27
N GLY A 273 21.06 21.04 13.31
CA GLY A 273 21.71 22.32 13.56
C GLY A 273 21.83 23.19 12.32
N THR A 274 22.76 24.13 12.37
CA THR A 274 23.09 25.02 11.25
C THR A 274 24.58 24.91 10.95
N TYR A 275 24.90 24.64 9.69
CA TYR A 275 26.26 24.64 9.19
C TYR A 275 26.62 26.01 8.64
N ASP A 276 27.79 26.50 9.01
CA ASP A 276 28.38 27.72 8.47
C ASP A 276 29.45 27.31 7.46
N GLU A 277 29.15 27.48 6.17
CA GLU A 277 30.04 27.10 5.06
C GLU A 277 31.33 27.93 5.01
N GLU A 278 31.32 29.18 5.52
CA GLU A 278 32.50 30.04 5.53
C GLU A 278 33.53 29.59 6.58
N THR A 279 33.04 29.15 7.74
CA THR A 279 33.89 28.72 8.87
C THR A 279 34.10 27.21 8.94
N GLY A 280 33.27 26.42 8.26
CA GLY A 280 33.24 24.96 8.36
C GLY A 280 32.74 24.44 9.72
N VAL A 281 32.02 25.27 10.48
CA VAL A 281 31.56 24.95 11.84
C VAL A 281 30.07 24.57 11.84
N PHE A 282 29.76 23.41 12.41
CA PHE A 282 28.37 23.01 12.68
C PHE A 282 27.95 23.44 14.08
N ASN A 283 26.84 24.17 14.17
CA ASN A 283 26.26 24.63 15.43
C ASN A 283 24.99 23.82 15.74
N PRO A 284 25.01 22.90 16.72
CA PRO A 284 23.85 22.11 17.07
C PRO A 284 22.69 22.99 17.54
N ALA A 285 21.48 22.64 17.13
CA ALA A 285 20.27 23.27 17.65
C ALA A 285 20.17 22.97 19.16
N ARG A 286 19.95 24.00 19.97
CA ARG A 286 19.68 23.80 21.40
C ARG A 286 18.33 23.10 21.53
N GLU A 287 18.30 21.93 22.15
CA GLU A 287 17.05 21.25 22.48
C GLU A 287 16.17 22.21 23.31
N ALA A 288 14.98 22.51 22.80
CA ALA A 288 13.97 23.32 23.47
C ALA A 288 13.08 22.46 24.37
#